data_AF-A0A950NHV3-F1
#
_entry.id   AF-A0A950NHV3-F1
#
_cell.length_a   1.000
_cell.length_b   1.000
_cell.length_c   1.000
_cell.angle_alpha   90.00
_cell.angle_beta   90.00
_cell.angle_gamma   90.00
#
_symmetry.space_group_name_H-M   'P 1'
#
loop_
_entity.id
_entity.type
_entity.pdbx_description
1 polymer ?
#
loop_
_entity_poly.entity_id
_entity_poly.type
_entity_poly.pdbx_seq_one_letter_code
_entity_poly.pdbx_strand_id
1 'polypeptide(L)'
;ICRNCMAANGFSPATRVFEAAGAGACIITDEWVGIEQFFAPETEILVARDGNEVAGIMERLTPGQARSIGARARERALAQHTYAQRAVQFETAVTEGGVA
;
A
#
# COMPACT_ATOMS: atom_id res chain seq x y z
N ILE A 1 -13.33 0.46 12.57
CA ILE A 1 -12.67 -0.21 11.41
C ILE A 1 -11.67 -1.21 11.97
N CYS A 2 -11.90 -2.51 11.82
CA CYS A 2 -11.01 -3.55 12.35
C CYS A 2 -9.98 -3.97 11.29
N ARG A 3 -8.71 -4.05 11.68
CA ARG A 3 -7.56 -4.45 10.84
C ARG A 3 -7.81 -5.77 10.10
N ASN A 4 -8.33 -6.79 10.80
CA ASN A 4 -8.63 -8.10 10.22
C ASN A 4 -9.70 -8.04 9.12
N CYS A 5 -10.70 -7.18 9.25
CA CYS A 5 -11.76 -7.05 8.24
C CYS A 5 -11.23 -6.46 6.93
N MET A 6 -10.24 -5.55 6.99
CA MET A 6 -9.64 -4.96 5.79
C MET A 6 -8.76 -5.98 5.05
N ALA A 7 -7.98 -6.76 5.78
CA ALA A 7 -7.18 -7.83 5.19
C ALA A 7 -8.06 -8.92 4.55
N ALA A 8 -9.15 -9.31 5.23
CA ALA A 8 -10.07 -10.34 4.75
C ALA A 8 -10.87 -9.93 3.51
N ASN A 9 -11.22 -8.65 3.37
CA ASN A 9 -12.05 -8.18 2.26
C ASN A 9 -11.26 -7.93 0.97
N GLY A 10 -9.92 -7.92 1.01
CA GLY A 10 -9.05 -7.61 -0.14
C GLY A 10 -9.32 -6.22 -0.72
N PHE A 11 -8.39 -5.68 -1.51
CA PHE A 11 -8.59 -4.42 -2.27
C PHE A 11 -9.09 -3.20 -1.46
N SER A 12 -9.04 -3.29 -0.12
CA SER A 12 -9.54 -2.31 0.84
C SER A 12 -8.38 -1.91 1.75
N PRO A 13 -7.29 -1.34 1.19
CA PRO A 13 -6.16 -0.92 1.98
C PRO A 13 -6.62 0.10 3.03
N ALA A 14 -6.08 0.01 4.23
CA ALA A 14 -6.28 1.05 5.22
C ALA A 14 -5.80 2.38 4.61
N THR A 15 -6.64 3.42 4.61
CA THR A 15 -6.30 4.74 4.04
C THR A 15 -4.95 5.28 4.53
N ARG A 16 -4.58 4.93 5.78
CA ARG A 16 -3.29 5.25 6.40
C ARG A 16 -2.07 4.74 5.64
N VAL A 17 -2.18 3.69 4.82
CA VAL A 17 -1.07 3.20 3.98
C VAL A 17 -0.66 4.26 2.97
N PHE A 18 -1.62 4.94 2.33
CA PHE A 18 -1.32 6.00 1.37
C PHE A 18 -0.81 7.28 2.04
N GLU A 19 -1.30 7.62 3.23
CA GLU A 19 -0.81 8.76 4.00
C GLU A 19 0.65 8.55 4.42
N ALA A 20 0.97 7.36 4.96
CA ALA A 20 2.33 7.00 5.33
C ALA A 20 3.27 6.95 4.11
N ALA A 21 2.79 6.43 2.98
CA ALA A 21 3.55 6.40 1.73
C ALA A 21 3.82 7.82 1.23
N GLY A 22 2.79 8.69 1.22
CA GLY A 22 2.93 10.10 0.84
C GLY A 22 3.91 10.87 1.72
N ALA A 23 4.01 10.51 3.00
CA ALA A 23 5.00 11.05 3.93
C ALA A 23 6.43 10.49 3.74
N GLY A 24 6.61 9.47 2.90
CA GLY A 24 7.90 8.80 2.67
C GLY A 24 8.32 7.86 3.80
N ALA A 25 7.37 7.37 4.59
CA ALA A 25 7.64 6.41 5.65
C ALA A 25 7.84 5.00 5.08
N CYS A 26 8.71 4.21 5.72
CA CYS A 26 8.76 2.76 5.50
C CYS A 26 7.55 2.13 6.18
N ILE A 27 6.79 1.32 5.44
CA ILE A 27 5.54 0.72 5.92
C ILE A 27 5.74 -0.79 6.03
N ILE A 28 5.46 -1.33 7.22
CA ILE A 28 5.23 -2.76 7.44
C ILE A 28 3.73 -2.95 7.64
N THR A 29 3.15 -3.91 6.95
CA THR A 29 1.70 -4.07 6.90
C THR A 29 1.30 -5.54 6.83
N ASP A 30 0.05 -5.84 7.18
CA ASP A 30 -0.44 -7.22 7.14
C ASP A 30 -0.47 -7.76 5.70
N GLU A 31 -0.54 -9.06 5.50
CA GLU A 31 -0.81 -9.62 4.17
C GLU A 31 -2.28 -9.43 3.78
N TRP A 32 -2.55 -8.95 2.56
CA TRP A 32 -3.88 -8.94 1.97
C TRP A 32 -3.86 -9.09 0.45
N VAL A 33 -4.95 -9.63 -0.09
CA VAL A 33 -5.10 -9.84 -1.53
C VAL A 33 -5.10 -8.50 -2.28
N GLY A 34 -4.24 -8.40 -3.28
CA GLY A 34 -4.17 -7.27 -4.20
C GLY A 34 -3.22 -6.16 -3.76
N ILE A 35 -2.39 -6.36 -2.73
CA ILE A 35 -1.40 -5.36 -2.30
C ILE A 35 -0.46 -4.94 -3.44
N GLU A 36 -0.09 -5.89 -4.31
CA GLU A 36 0.78 -5.70 -5.46
C GLU A 36 0.20 -4.74 -6.51
N GLN A 37 -1.12 -4.52 -6.48
CA GLN A 37 -1.77 -3.54 -7.37
C GLN A 37 -1.52 -2.10 -6.91
N PHE A 38 -1.16 -1.91 -5.64
CA PHE A 38 -0.86 -0.61 -5.06
C PHE A 38 0.65 -0.41 -4.96
N PHE A 39 1.35 -1.33 -4.29
CA PHE A 39 2.78 -1.22 -4.03
C PHE A 39 3.48 -2.56 -4.29
N ALA A 40 4.68 -2.51 -4.83
CA ALA A 40 5.54 -3.68 -5.02
C ALA A 40 6.09 -4.17 -3.66
N PRO A 41 5.76 -5.40 -3.22
CA PRO A 41 6.31 -5.95 -1.98
C PRO A 41 7.84 -5.98 -1.98
N GLU A 42 8.44 -5.92 -0.78
CA GLU A 42 9.88 -5.90 -0.50
C GLU A 42 10.65 -4.68 -1.04
N THR A 43 10.05 -3.90 -1.93
CA THR A 43 10.67 -2.76 -2.59
C THR A 43 9.97 -1.46 -2.24
N GLU A 44 8.65 -1.38 -2.31
CA GLU A 44 7.85 -0.19 -1.99
C GLU A 44 7.09 -0.35 -0.66
N ILE A 45 6.83 -1.59 -0.24
CA ILE A 45 6.13 -1.89 1.02
C ILE A 45 6.63 -3.22 1.59
N LEU A 46 6.64 -3.37 2.92
CA LEU A 46 7.00 -4.62 3.59
C LEU A 46 5.74 -5.32 4.11
N VAL A 47 5.63 -6.62 3.85
CA VAL A 47 4.44 -7.41 4.17
C VAL A 47 4.79 -8.42 5.25
N ALA A 48 3.92 -8.55 6.25
CA ALA A 48 4.05 -9.52 7.33
C ALA A 48 2.71 -10.22 7.57
N ARG A 49 2.74 -11.53 7.77
CA ARG A 49 1.55 -12.36 8.04
C ARG A 49 1.22 -12.42 9.52
N ASP A 50 2.22 -12.21 10.37
CA ASP A 50 2.08 -12.24 11.82
C ASP A 50 3.17 -11.41 12.54
N GLY A 51 3.10 -11.40 13.87
CA GLY A 51 4.06 -10.67 14.70
C GLY A 51 5.50 -11.20 14.66
N ASN A 52 5.70 -12.49 14.36
CA ASN A 52 7.06 -13.05 14.24
C ASN A 52 7.72 -12.53 12.96
N GLU A 53 6.96 -12.41 11.87
CA GLU A 53 7.46 -11.81 10.64
C GLU A 53 7.75 -10.32 10.81
N VAL A 54 6.89 -9.58 11.52
CA VAL A 54 7.20 -8.18 11.89
C VAL A 54 8.51 -8.09 12.65
N ALA A 55 8.71 -8.94 13.67
CA ALA A 55 9.95 -8.96 14.44
C ALA A 55 11.16 -9.27 13.55
N GLY A 56 11.06 -10.28 12.69
CA GLY A 56 12.15 -10.64 11.76
C GLY A 56 12.46 -9.54 10.75
N ILE A 57 11.45 -8.82 10.26
CA ILE A 57 11.65 -7.64 9.40
C ILE A 57 12.40 -6.55 10.19
N MET A 58 11.96 -6.24 11.41
CA MET A 58 12.58 -5.21 12.25
C MET A 58 14.04 -5.53 12.59
N GLU A 59 14.39 -6.81 12.78
CA GLU A 59 15.77 -7.24 13.03
C GLU A 59 16.69 -7.05 11.81
N ARG A 60 16.19 -7.27 10.60
CA ARG A 60 16.99 -7.19 9.36
C ARG A 60 16.98 -5.79 8.74
N LEU A 61 15.97 -4.98 9.03
CA LEU A 61 15.76 -3.68 8.41
C LEU A 61 16.77 -2.65 8.90
N THR A 62 17.62 -2.17 8.00
CA THR A 62 18.52 -1.06 8.30
C THR A 62 17.85 0.30 8.07
N PRO A 63 18.33 1.38 8.71
CA PRO A 63 17.84 2.73 8.43
C PRO A 63 17.98 3.14 6.97
N GLY A 64 19.01 2.64 6.27
CA GLY A 64 19.22 2.90 4.83
C GLY A 64 18.15 2.25 3.97
N GLN A 65 17.86 0.96 4.22
CA GLN A 65 16.78 0.25 3.53
C GLN A 65 15.42 0.89 3.81
N ALA A 66 15.13 1.22 5.08
CA ALA A 66 13.87 1.88 5.46
C ALA A 66 13.66 3.20 4.70
N ARG A 67 14.68 4.06 4.64
CA ARG A 67 14.62 5.31 3.85
C ARG A 67 14.40 5.04 2.37
N SER A 68 15.08 4.03 1.82
CA SER A 68 14.99 3.67 0.41
C SER A 68 13.59 3.15 0.04
N ILE A 69 13.02 2.27 0.87
CA ILE A 69 11.66 1.74 0.71
C ILE A 69 10.63 2.86 0.81
N GLY A 70 10.71 3.69 1.85
CA GLY A 70 9.79 4.81 2.03
C GLY A 70 9.83 5.84 0.90
N ALA A 71 11.02 6.12 0.35
CA ALA A 71 11.17 6.99 -0.81
C ALA A 71 10.46 6.42 -2.05
N ARG A 72 10.63 5.12 -2.34
CA ARG A 72 9.94 4.46 -3.45
C ARG A 72 8.43 4.38 -3.23
N ALA A 73 7.98 4.12 -2.01
CA ALA A 73 6.56 4.16 -1.64
C ALA A 73 5.95 5.54 -1.94
N ARG A 74 6.66 6.61 -1.59
CA ARG A 74 6.23 7.98 -1.87
C ARG A 74 6.15 8.28 -3.36
N GLU A 75 7.18 7.91 -4.10
CA GLU A 75 7.21 8.06 -5.55
C GLU A 75 6.01 7.36 -6.20
N ARG A 76 5.77 6.09 -5.85
CA ARG A 76 4.62 5.31 -6.29
C ARG A 76 3.29 5.98 -5.95
N ALA A 77 3.12 6.41 -4.70
CA ALA A 77 1.87 7.01 -4.22
C ALA A 77 1.55 8.33 -4.94
N LEU A 78 2.54 9.21 -5.11
CA LEU A 78 2.36 10.48 -5.83
C LEU A 78 2.16 10.27 -7.34
N ALA A 79 2.76 9.21 -7.89
CA ALA A 79 2.64 8.91 -9.31
C ALA A 79 1.33 8.21 -9.68
N GLN A 80 0.65 7.50 -8.76
CA GLN A 80 -0.48 6.62 -9.14
C GLN A 80 -1.67 6.60 -8.18
N HIS A 81 -1.53 7.15 -6.98
CA HIS A 81 -2.53 7.00 -5.91
C HIS A 81 -3.01 8.34 -5.35
N THR A 82 -2.94 9.40 -6.15
CA THR A 82 -3.54 10.69 -5.80
C THR A 82 -5.05 10.68 -6.03
N TYR A 83 -5.78 11.52 -5.30
CA TYR A 83 -7.23 11.68 -5.51
C TYR A 83 -7.58 12.11 -6.94
N ALA A 84 -6.75 12.95 -7.58
CA ALA A 84 -6.96 13.36 -8.97
C ALA A 84 -6.98 12.16 -9.92
N GLN A 85 -6.04 11.23 -9.75
CA GLN A 85 -5.98 10.01 -10.57
C GLN A 85 -7.11 9.04 -10.25
N ARG A 86 -7.48 8.92 -8.97
CA ARG A 86 -8.62 8.09 -8.56
C ARG A 86 -9.94 8.63 -9.12
N ALA A 87 -10.10 9.94 -9.23
CA ALA A 87 -11.28 10.56 -9.85
C ALA A 87 -11.39 10.19 -11.33
N VAL A 88 -10.29 10.28 -12.09
CA VAL A 88 -10.25 9.85 -13.50
C VAL A 88 -10.55 8.36 -13.62
N GLN A 89 -9.92 7.51 -12.81
CA GLN A 89 -10.17 6.06 -12.82
C GLN A 89 -11.63 5.73 -12.52
N PHE A 90 -12.24 6.42 -11.57
CA PHE A 90 -13.65 6.27 -11.25
C PHE A 90 -14.53 6.67 -12.43
N GLU A 91 -14.30 7.85 -13.00
CA GLU A 91 -15.04 8.34 -14.18
C GLU A 91 -14.96 7.33 -15.33
N THR A 92 -13.74 6.86 -15.67
CA THR A 92 -13.54 5.82 -16.68
C THR A 92 -14.32 4.55 -16.34
N ALA A 93 -14.22 4.03 -15.12
CA ALA A 93 -14.90 2.79 -14.75
C ALA A 93 -16.43 2.88 -14.83
N VAL A 94 -17.03 4.03 -14.47
CA VAL A 94 -18.49 4.21 -14.52
C VAL A 94 -19.02 4.59 -15.90
N THR A 95 -18.16 5.16 -16.77
CA THR A 95 -18.53 5.49 -18.16
C THR A 95 -18.32 4.30 -19.10
N GLU A 96 -17.25 3.52 -18.92
CA GLU A 96 -17.00 2.28 -19.67
C GLU A 96 -17.85 1.10 -19.16
N GLY A 97 -18.19 1.10 -17.87
CA GLY A 97 -19.15 0.15 -17.26
C GLY A 97 -20.62 0.58 -17.41
N GLY A 98 -20.87 1.75 -18.01
CA GLY A 98 -22.19 2.24 -18.35
C GLY A 98 -22.57 1.85 -19.77
N VAL A 99 -23.55 0.96 -19.90
CA VAL A 99 -24.19 0.42 -21.12
C VAL A 99 -23.59 -0.90 -21.64
N ALA A 100 -24.09 -2.00 -21.06
CA ALA A 100 -25.05 -2.85 -21.78
C ALA A 100 -26.24 -3.16 -20.84
#